data_AF-A0A7S1M1T2-F1
#
_entry.id   AF-A0A7S1M1T2-F1
#
_cell.length_a   1.000
_cell.length_b   1.000
_cell.length_c   1.000
_cell.angle_alpha   90.00
_cell.angle_beta   90.00
_cell.angle_gamma   90.00
#
_symmetry.space_group_name_H-M   'P 1'
#
loop_
_entity.id
_entity.type
_entity.pdbx_description
1 polymer ?
#
loop_
_entity_poly.entity_id
_entity_poly.type
_entity_poly.pdbx_seq_one_letter_code
_entity_poly.pdbx_strand_id
1 'polypeptide(L)'
;DPYLTAMAQELYAGADIHASYPEMAADGKSGAQTPTTDVSSECGEQSVRRCRTDTQSSDMGSDCSDRAPACTGEAKKGGVISMGTVGHPGACSGACKYHWRKGCKAGAACDRCHLCVWTRAGERAWLKDNRRRAATAP
;
A
#
# COMPACT_ATOMS: atom_id res chain seq x y z
N ASP A 1 -35.46 -1.88 37.88
CA ASP A 1 -36.61 -1.01 37.65
C ASP A 1 -37.52 -1.67 36.62
N PRO A 2 -38.69 -2.22 37.02
CA PRO A 2 -39.52 -3.07 36.14
C PRO A 2 -40.21 -2.31 34.99
N TYR A 3 -40.11 -0.98 34.95
CA TYR A 3 -40.76 -0.14 33.93
C TYR A 3 -40.00 -0.11 32.60
N LEU A 4 -38.69 -0.36 32.58
CA LEU A 4 -37.86 -0.29 31.37
C LEU A 4 -37.99 -1.52 30.46
N THR A 5 -38.48 -2.66 30.97
CA THR A 5 -38.56 -3.90 30.19
C THR A 5 -39.78 -3.95 29.27
N ALA A 6 -40.86 -3.23 29.61
CA ALA A 6 -42.10 -3.26 28.84
C ALA A 6 -42.02 -2.49 27.50
N MET A 7 -41.13 -1.51 27.37
CA MET A 7 -41.00 -0.74 26.10
C MET A 7 -40.12 -1.41 25.05
N ALA A 8 -39.38 -2.48 25.39
CA ALA A 8 -38.45 -3.13 24.47
C ALA A 8 -39.09 -4.19 23.55
N GLN A 9 -40.34 -4.61 23.80
CA GLN A 9 -40.98 -5.68 23.02
C GLN A 9 -41.73 -5.20 21.77
N GLU A 10 -42.12 -3.93 21.67
CA GLU A 10 -42.93 -3.48 20.52
C GLU A 10 -42.11 -3.06 19.29
N LEU A 11 -40.78 -2.97 19.39
CA LEU A 11 -39.93 -2.59 18.25
C LEU A 11 -39.45 -3.75 17.36
N TYR A 12 -39.88 -4.99 17.63
CA TYR A 12 -39.42 -6.19 16.91
C TYR A 12 -40.43 -6.81 15.92
N ALA A 13 -41.63 -6.24 15.78
CA ALA A 13 -42.66 -6.75 14.87
C ALA A 13 -42.91 -5.78 13.71
N GLY A 14 -42.13 -5.85 12.63
CA GLY A 14 -42.49 -5.09 11.42
C GLY A 14 -41.40 -4.81 10.39
N ALA A 15 -40.58 -5.78 10.01
CA ALA A 15 -39.71 -5.63 8.85
C ALA A 15 -39.66 -6.91 8.00
N ASP A 16 -40.83 -7.33 7.49
CA ASP A 16 -40.91 -8.21 6.32
C ASP A 16 -40.55 -7.38 5.07
N ILE A 17 -39.25 -7.12 4.90
CA ILE A 17 -38.72 -6.59 3.66
C ILE A 17 -38.48 -7.78 2.76
N HIS A 18 -39.47 -8.07 1.93
CA HIS A 18 -39.39 -9.02 0.83
C HIS A 18 -38.28 -8.53 -0.13
N ALA A 19 -37.05 -8.98 0.10
CA ALA A 19 -35.91 -8.68 -0.73
C ALA A 19 -36.02 -9.50 -2.03
N SER A 20 -36.67 -8.92 -3.03
CA SER A 20 -36.62 -9.36 -4.42
C SER A 20 -35.19 -9.22 -4.93
N TYR A 21 -34.39 -10.28 -4.80
CA TYR A 21 -33.10 -10.37 -5.47
C TYR A 21 -33.32 -10.84 -6.91
N PRO A 22 -33.01 -10.04 -7.94
CA PRO A 22 -32.98 -10.53 -9.30
C PRO A 22 -31.84 -11.55 -9.46
N GLU A 23 -32.20 -12.71 -9.97
CA GLU A 23 -31.33 -13.81 -10.37
C GLU A 23 -30.40 -13.34 -11.49
N MET A 24 -29.14 -13.05 -11.16
CA MET A 24 -28.12 -12.66 -12.14
C MET A 24 -27.48 -13.92 -12.69
N ALA A 25 -27.95 -14.34 -13.85
CA ALA A 25 -27.39 -15.42 -14.65
C ALA A 25 -25.89 -15.20 -14.89
N ALA A 26 -25.10 -16.22 -14.57
CA ALA A 26 -23.67 -16.26 -14.78
C ALA A 26 -23.37 -16.84 -16.17
N ASP A 27 -23.24 -15.99 -17.18
CA ASP A 27 -22.68 -16.37 -18.47
C ASP A 27 -21.73 -15.28 -18.98
N GLY A 28 -20.44 -15.64 -19.12
CA GLY A 28 -19.43 -14.70 -19.59
C GLY A 28 -18.00 -15.22 -19.50
N LYS A 29 -17.71 -16.34 -20.16
CA LYS A 29 -16.34 -16.69 -20.56
C LYS A 29 -15.82 -15.60 -21.50
N SER A 30 -14.89 -14.76 -21.03
CA SER A 30 -14.00 -14.02 -21.92
C SER A 30 -12.56 -14.42 -21.61
N GLY A 31 -12.01 -15.29 -22.45
CA GLY A 31 -10.58 -15.58 -22.48
C GLY A 31 -9.81 -14.33 -22.88
N ALA A 32 -8.99 -13.83 -21.97
CA ALA A 32 -7.96 -12.85 -22.31
C ALA A 32 -6.71 -13.63 -22.72
N GLN A 33 -6.43 -13.61 -24.02
CA GLN A 33 -5.14 -13.99 -24.57
C GLN A 33 -4.13 -12.93 -24.12
N THR A 34 -3.09 -13.36 -23.40
CA THR A 34 -1.94 -12.51 -23.11
C THR A 34 -1.09 -12.37 -24.37
N PRO A 35 -0.81 -11.16 -24.87
CA PRO A 35 0.19 -10.97 -25.90
C PRO A 35 1.59 -11.19 -25.29
N THR A 36 2.25 -12.28 -25.69
CA THR A 36 3.67 -12.51 -25.41
C THR A 36 4.47 -11.64 -26.39
N THR A 37 4.88 -10.46 -25.96
CA THR A 37 5.93 -9.72 -26.67
C THR A 37 7.27 -10.31 -26.24
N ASP A 38 7.74 -11.25 -27.05
CA ASP A 38 9.14 -11.64 -27.14
C ASP A 38 9.92 -10.42 -27.66
N VAL A 39 10.63 -9.75 -26.75
CA VAL A 39 11.71 -8.83 -27.11
C VAL A 39 12.99 -9.48 -26.64
N SER A 40 13.44 -10.43 -27.45
CA SER A 40 14.85 -10.74 -27.64
C SER A 40 15.59 -9.43 -27.92
N SER A 41 16.25 -8.90 -26.89
CA SER A 41 17.17 -7.77 -27.01
C SER A 41 18.53 -8.25 -26.55
N GLU A 42 19.27 -8.71 -27.54
CA GLU A 42 20.64 -9.18 -27.47
C GLU A 42 21.53 -7.98 -27.11
N CYS A 43 21.73 -7.70 -25.82
CA CYS A 43 22.81 -6.80 -25.39
C CYS A 43 24.13 -7.58 -25.44
N GLY A 44 24.79 -7.44 -26.59
CA GLY A 44 26.04 -8.09 -26.92
C GLY A 44 27.12 -7.95 -25.86
N GLU A 45 27.77 -9.09 -25.61
CA GLU A 45 29.13 -9.19 -25.09
C GLU A 45 30.08 -8.45 -26.01
N GLN A 46 30.47 -7.22 -25.65
CA GLN A 46 31.66 -6.58 -26.22
C GLN A 46 32.45 -5.84 -25.15
N SER A 47 33.65 -6.37 -24.92
CA SER A 47 34.88 -5.61 -24.67
C SER A 47 35.14 -5.12 -23.24
N VAL A 48 35.80 -6.00 -22.48
CA VAL A 48 37.02 -5.68 -21.72
C VAL A 48 37.67 -4.33 -22.07
N ARG A 49 37.40 -3.30 -21.28
CA ARG A 49 38.32 -2.16 -21.15
C ARG A 49 38.57 -1.88 -19.68
N ARG A 50 39.77 -2.26 -19.26
CA ARG A 50 40.41 -1.89 -18.00
C ARG A 50 40.39 -0.37 -17.85
N CYS A 51 39.73 0.13 -16.81
CA CYS A 51 39.98 1.48 -16.31
C CYS A 51 41.09 1.40 -15.25
N ARG A 52 42.33 1.25 -15.72
CA ARG A 52 43.52 1.66 -14.97
C ARG A 52 43.98 3.00 -15.56
N THR A 53 43.78 4.07 -14.83
CA THR A 53 44.67 5.23 -14.84
C THR A 53 44.67 5.83 -13.44
N ASP A 54 45.71 5.49 -12.69
CA ASP A 54 46.29 6.37 -11.70
C ASP A 54 46.57 7.74 -12.34
N THR A 55 46.02 8.81 -11.80
CA THR A 55 46.68 10.11 -11.85
C THR A 55 46.32 10.93 -10.61
N GLN A 56 47.34 11.00 -9.76
CA GLN A 56 47.66 11.92 -8.68
C GLN A 56 46.97 13.30 -8.68
N SER A 57 46.63 13.74 -7.45
CA SER A 57 46.69 15.11 -6.91
C SER A 57 45.74 16.16 -7.53
N SER A 58 45.06 17.01 -6.76
CA SER A 58 45.53 17.70 -5.56
C SER A 58 44.34 18.20 -4.72
N ASP A 59 44.55 18.12 -3.41
CA ASP A 59 43.87 18.89 -2.37
C ASP A 59 43.30 20.22 -2.84
N MET A 60 41.99 20.39 -2.67
CA MET A 60 41.38 21.66 -2.27
C MET A 60 40.36 21.32 -1.20
N GLY A 61 40.79 21.51 0.06
CA GLY A 61 39.95 21.35 1.23
C GLY A 61 38.76 22.30 1.18
N SER A 62 37.57 21.73 1.25
CA SER A 62 36.37 22.47 1.62
C SER A 62 35.90 21.90 2.94
N ASP A 63 36.38 22.54 4.00
CA ASP A 63 35.97 22.37 5.38
C ASP A 63 34.48 22.74 5.50
N CYS A 64 33.60 21.76 5.24
CA CYS A 64 32.20 21.86 5.65
C CYS A 64 32.11 21.38 7.10
N SER A 65 32.60 22.22 8.02
CA SER A 65 32.40 22.12 9.46
C SER A 65 30.95 21.74 9.79
N ASP A 66 30.70 20.45 9.92
CA ASP A 66 30.41 19.79 11.19
C ASP A 66 29.66 20.64 12.22
N ARG A 67 28.45 21.05 11.87
CA ARG A 67 27.37 21.17 12.86
C ARG A 67 26.02 20.84 12.26
N ALA A 68 25.93 19.62 11.72
CA ALA A 68 24.64 18.92 11.74
C ALA A 68 24.23 18.82 13.22
N PRO A 69 23.12 19.44 13.65
CA PRO A 69 22.69 19.33 15.04
C PRO A 69 22.48 17.85 15.30
N ALA A 70 23.19 17.32 16.30
CA ALA A 70 22.90 16.03 16.87
C ALA A 70 21.45 16.07 17.32
N CYS A 71 20.56 15.58 16.45
CA CYS A 71 19.18 15.31 16.78
C CYS A 71 19.17 14.05 17.67
N THR A 72 19.75 14.17 18.86
CA THR A 72 19.47 13.30 20.00
C THR A 72 18.12 13.73 20.58
N GLY A 73 17.10 13.69 19.74
CA GLY A 73 15.73 13.55 20.19
C GLY A 73 15.51 12.06 20.33
N GLU A 74 15.24 11.61 21.55
CA GLU A 74 14.75 10.27 21.83
C GLU A 74 13.43 10.09 21.09
N ALA A 75 13.54 9.75 19.81
CA ALA A 75 12.43 9.60 18.89
C ALA A 75 11.65 8.39 19.36
N LYS A 76 10.57 8.62 20.12
CA LYS A 76 9.47 7.67 20.27
C LYS A 76 9.22 7.10 18.89
N LYS A 77 9.58 5.82 18.70
CA LYS A 77 9.65 5.07 17.43
C LYS A 77 8.62 5.60 16.42
N GLY A 78 8.98 6.68 15.74
CA GLY A 78 8.07 7.45 14.91
C GLY A 78 7.88 6.59 13.69
N GLY A 79 6.71 5.93 13.59
CA GLY A 79 6.44 5.02 12.50
C GLY A 79 6.70 5.74 11.18
N VAL A 80 7.65 5.24 10.40
CA VAL A 80 8.00 5.82 9.10
C VAL A 80 6.73 5.87 8.25
N ILE A 81 6.26 7.07 7.96
CA ILE A 81 5.10 7.31 7.09
C ILE A 81 5.50 6.93 5.67
N SER A 82 4.70 6.07 5.04
CA SER A 82 4.93 5.62 3.67
C SER A 82 4.09 6.40 2.68
N MET A 83 4.49 6.42 1.39
CA MET A 83 3.69 7.03 0.31
C MET A 83 2.27 6.46 0.24
N GLY A 84 2.09 5.17 0.55
CA GLY A 84 0.78 4.54 0.60
C GLY A 84 -0.18 5.05 1.69
N THR A 85 0.27 5.95 2.59
CA THR A 85 -0.59 6.59 3.60
C THR A 85 -1.39 7.78 3.06
N VAL A 86 -1.04 8.30 1.88
CA VAL A 86 -1.74 9.41 1.24
C VAL A 86 -3.20 9.03 1.04
N GLY A 87 -4.12 9.82 1.62
CA GLY A 87 -5.56 9.57 1.58
C GLY A 87 -6.13 8.82 2.79
N HIS A 88 -5.35 8.47 3.81
CA HIS A 88 -5.89 7.93 5.06
C HIS A 88 -6.86 8.93 5.72
N PRO A 89 -8.02 8.51 6.29
CA PRO A 89 -8.45 7.14 6.60
C PRO A 89 -9.25 6.40 5.52
N GLY A 90 -9.79 7.10 4.52
CA GLY A 90 -10.75 6.52 3.56
C GLY A 90 -10.17 6.11 2.22
N ALA A 91 -9.05 6.69 1.80
CA ALA A 91 -8.52 6.58 0.45
C ALA A 91 -7.04 6.16 0.36
N CYS A 92 -6.45 5.72 1.47
CA CYS A 92 -5.07 5.22 1.45
C CYS A 92 -4.93 3.91 0.67
N SER A 93 -3.69 3.58 0.33
CA SER A 93 -3.33 2.22 -0.11
C SER A 93 -3.62 1.22 1.00
N GLY A 94 -3.69 -0.06 0.66
CA GLY A 94 -3.98 -1.09 1.66
C GLY A 94 -2.83 -1.21 2.67
N ALA A 95 -3.12 -1.78 3.84
CA ALA A 95 -2.15 -1.94 4.91
C ALA A 95 -0.90 -2.72 4.47
N CYS A 96 0.27 -2.30 4.96
CA CYS A 96 1.54 -2.96 4.71
C CYS A 96 1.73 -4.17 5.63
N LYS A 97 1.73 -5.37 5.04
CA LYS A 97 1.97 -6.63 5.75
C LYS A 97 3.33 -6.71 6.45
N TYR A 98 4.35 -6.06 5.88
CA TYR A 98 5.73 -6.15 6.37
C TYR A 98 6.03 -5.15 7.49
N HIS A 99 5.44 -3.95 7.44
CA HIS A 99 5.62 -2.90 8.45
C HIS A 99 5.34 -3.43 9.87
N TRP A 100 4.23 -4.16 10.04
CA TRP A 100 3.79 -4.68 11.33
C TRP A 100 4.50 -5.97 11.80
N ARG A 101 5.15 -6.72 10.91
CA ARG A 101 5.74 -8.02 11.26
C ARG A 101 7.25 -7.97 11.44
N LYS A 102 7.97 -7.46 10.44
CA LYS A 102 9.44 -7.50 10.38
C LYS A 102 10.07 -6.13 10.13
N GLY A 103 9.26 -5.10 9.95
CA GLY A 103 9.67 -3.82 9.39
C GLY A 103 9.60 -3.84 7.86
N CYS A 104 9.11 -2.75 7.28
CA CYS A 104 9.05 -2.59 5.84
C CYS A 104 10.42 -2.16 5.30
N LYS A 105 10.98 -2.92 4.35
CA LYS A 105 12.28 -2.60 3.73
C LYS A 105 12.25 -1.33 2.87
N ALA A 106 11.10 -1.00 2.30
CA ALA A 106 10.94 0.18 1.47
C ALA A 106 10.86 1.50 2.28
N GLY A 107 10.68 1.42 3.61
CA GLY A 107 10.60 2.60 4.46
C GLY A 107 9.53 3.59 3.99
N ALA A 108 9.91 4.85 3.79
CA ALA A 108 9.01 5.91 3.35
C ALA A 108 8.53 5.73 1.89
N ALA A 109 9.29 5.03 1.05
CA ALA A 109 8.95 4.76 -0.34
C ALA A 109 7.99 3.57 -0.53
N CYS A 110 7.38 3.06 0.54
CA CYS A 110 6.44 1.93 0.42
C CYS A 110 5.10 2.39 -0.17
N ASP A 111 4.61 1.71 -1.20
CA ASP A 111 3.30 1.97 -1.81
C ASP A 111 2.12 1.55 -0.93
N ARG A 112 2.38 0.82 0.16
CA ARG A 112 1.37 0.31 1.10
C ARG A 112 1.30 1.19 2.33
N CYS A 113 0.12 1.33 2.92
CA CYS A 113 -0.11 2.17 4.09
C CYS A 113 0.55 1.57 5.33
N HIS A 114 1.43 2.33 5.99
CA HIS A 114 2.04 1.98 7.27
C HIS A 114 1.15 2.32 8.47
N LEU A 115 0.20 3.26 8.34
CA LEU A 115 -0.72 3.66 9.41
C LEU A 115 -1.82 2.63 9.67
N CYS A 116 -2.25 1.90 8.64
CA CYS A 116 -3.27 0.86 8.79
C CYS A 116 -2.68 -0.41 9.41
N VAL A 117 -3.40 -0.99 10.39
CA VAL A 117 -3.11 -2.33 10.92
C VAL A 117 -3.35 -3.36 9.83
N TRP A 118 -2.34 -4.18 9.53
CA TRP A 118 -2.54 -5.27 8.56
C TRP A 118 -3.40 -6.37 9.16
N THR A 119 -4.53 -6.64 8.50
CA THR A 119 -5.40 -7.79 8.78
C THR A 119 -5.82 -8.43 7.45
N ARG A 120 -6.07 -9.74 7.45
CA ARG A 120 -6.55 -10.44 6.24
C ARG A 120 -7.89 -9.88 5.74
N ALA A 121 -8.77 -9.49 6.67
CA ALA A 121 -10.06 -8.89 6.34
C ALA A 121 -9.89 -7.49 5.70
N GLY A 122 -9.06 -6.63 6.30
CA GLY A 122 -8.78 -5.29 5.78
C GLY A 122 -8.12 -5.31 4.40
N GLU A 123 -7.20 -6.25 4.15
CA GLU A 123 -6.59 -6.43 2.83
C GLU A 123 -7.61 -6.83 1.76
N ARG A 124 -8.52 -7.76 2.07
CA ARG A 124 -9.62 -8.15 1.17
C ARG A 124 -10.60 -7.01 0.92
N ALA A 125 -10.96 -6.26 1.96
CA ALA A 125 -11.85 -5.11 1.86
C ALA A 125 -11.25 -4.02 0.97
N TRP A 126 -9.97 -3.69 1.16
CA TRP A 126 -9.24 -2.74 0.33
C TRP A 126 -9.17 -3.20 -1.14
N LEU A 127 -8.89 -4.48 -1.42
CA LEU A 127 -8.87 -5.00 -2.79
C LEU A 127 -10.24 -4.86 -3.49
N LYS A 128 -11.34 -5.09 -2.76
CA LYS A 128 -12.70 -4.93 -3.27
C LYS A 128 -13.01 -3.46 -3.58
N ASP A 129 -12.65 -2.55 -2.67
CA ASP A 129 -12.84 -1.12 -2.86
C ASP A 129 -11.98 -0.55 -4.00
N ASN A 130 -10.69 -0.91 -4.03
CA ASN A 130 -9.77 -0.49 -5.08
C ASN A 130 -10.24 -0.95 -6.47
N ARG A 131 -10.79 -2.17 -6.58
CA ARG A 131 -11.41 -2.63 -7.83
C ARG A 131 -12.60 -1.76 -8.25
N ARG A 132 -13.45 -1.34 -7.30
CA ARG A 132 -14.59 -0.45 -7.58
C ARG A 132 -14.11 0.91 -8.10
N ARG A 133 -13.10 1.49 -7.45
CA ARG A 133 -12.51 2.77 -7.87
C ARG A 133 -11.89 2.70 -9.26
N ALA A 134 -11.18 1.61 -9.55
CA ALA A 134 -10.60 1.37 -10.87
C ALA A 134 -11.67 1.27 -11.96
N ALA A 135 -12.84 0.69 -11.65
CA ALA A 135 -13.95 0.59 -12.60
C ALA A 135 -14.66 1.93 -12.87
N THR A 136 -14.52 2.92 -11.99
CA THR A 136 -15.12 4.26 -12.11
C THR A 136 -14.10 5.34 -12.51
N ALA A 137 -12.87 4.96 -12.83
CA ALA A 137 -11.86 5.93 -13.29
C ALA A 137 -12.24 6.43 -14.70
N PRO A 138 -12.26 7.76 -14.92
CA PRO A 138 -12.65 8.36 -16.21
C PRO A 138 -11.67 8.05 -17.34
#